data_AF-P48907-F1
#
_entry.id   AF-P48907-F1
#
_cell.length_a   1.000
_cell.length_b   1.000
_cell.length_c   1.000
_cell.angle_alpha   90.00
_cell.angle_beta   90.00
_cell.angle_gamma   90.00
#
_symmetry.space_group_name_H-M   'P 1'
#
loop_
_entity.id
_entity.type
_entity.pdbx_description
1 polymer ?
#
loop_
_entity_poly.entity_id
_entity_poly.type
_entity_poly.pdbx_seq_one_letter_code
_entity_poly.pdbx_strand_id
1 'polypeptide(L)'
;MILYVLPTSLSLCLLLMIIYLLTANLFKFASYELKTPFECGFDPLSNMRSPMTTRFFILTVLFLIFDVEVVLLFPVLSMVSFMTSPLIIMSIILFMMVLLIGLLYEMYYGVLDWVLN
;
A
#
# COMPACT_ATOMS: atom_id res chain seq x y z
N MET A 1 -30.91 -9.69 -20.88
CA MET A 1 -30.02 -8.67 -20.30
C MET A 1 -28.56 -8.93 -20.67
N ILE A 2 -27.98 -10.10 -20.31
CA ILE A 2 -26.57 -10.46 -20.63
C ILE A 2 -26.22 -10.32 -22.12
N LEU A 3 -27.13 -10.71 -23.02
CA LEU A 3 -26.90 -10.67 -24.47
C LEU A 3 -26.69 -9.24 -25.03
N TYR A 4 -27.22 -8.19 -24.39
CA TYR A 4 -26.99 -6.79 -24.77
C TYR A 4 -25.78 -6.18 -24.05
N VAL A 5 -25.48 -6.65 -22.84
CA VAL A 5 -24.34 -6.16 -22.04
C VAL A 5 -23.00 -6.52 -22.71
N LEU A 6 -22.85 -7.72 -23.27
CA LEU A 6 -21.61 -8.15 -23.92
C LEU A 6 -21.22 -7.33 -25.18
N PRO A 7 -22.10 -7.09 -26.17
CA PRO A 7 -21.73 -6.29 -27.33
C PRO A 7 -21.53 -4.81 -26.99
N THR A 8 -22.31 -4.27 -26.05
CA THR A 8 -22.14 -2.87 -25.61
C THR A 8 -20.80 -2.67 -24.91
N SER A 9 -20.38 -3.59 -24.01
CA SER A 9 -19.06 -3.51 -23.38
C SER A 9 -17.91 -3.67 -24.38
N LEU A 10 -18.00 -4.59 -25.34
CA LEU A 10 -17.00 -4.75 -26.40
C LEU A 10 -16.89 -3.50 -27.28
N SER A 11 -18.01 -2.89 -27.65
CA SER A 11 -18.02 -1.64 -28.43
C SER A 11 -17.37 -0.48 -27.68
N LEU A 12 -17.61 -0.39 -26.36
CA LEU A 12 -16.99 0.61 -25.49
C LEU A 12 -15.47 0.39 -25.41
N CYS A 13 -15.01 -0.86 -25.23
CA CYS A 13 -13.58 -1.19 -25.22
C CYS A 13 -12.89 -0.84 -26.54
N LEU A 14 -13.51 -1.16 -27.68
CA LEU A 14 -12.97 -0.82 -28.99
C LEU A 14 -12.90 0.70 -29.21
N LEU A 15 -13.95 1.43 -28.82
CA LEU A 15 -13.99 2.89 -28.90
C LEU A 15 -12.88 3.52 -28.06
N LEU A 16 -12.73 3.10 -26.80
CA LEU A 16 -11.66 3.58 -25.91
C LEU A 16 -10.26 3.26 -26.46
N MET A 17 -10.07 2.07 -27.06
CA MET A 17 -8.81 1.70 -27.69
C MET A 17 -8.48 2.57 -28.92
N ILE A 18 -9.48 2.87 -29.75
CA ILE A 18 -9.32 3.78 -30.90
C ILE A 18 -8.96 5.19 -30.43
N ILE A 19 -9.66 5.70 -29.41
CA ILE A 19 -9.36 7.03 -28.82
C ILE A 19 -7.93 7.07 -28.26
N TYR A 20 -7.49 6.02 -27.57
CA TYR A 20 -6.12 5.90 -27.08
C TYR A 20 -5.09 5.94 -28.22
N LEU A 21 -5.31 5.18 -29.30
CA LEU A 21 -4.40 5.17 -30.46
C LEU A 21 -4.33 6.52 -31.18
N LEU A 22 -5.46 7.22 -31.30
CA LEU A 22 -5.52 8.57 -31.88
C LEU A 22 -4.75 9.58 -31.03
N THR A 23 -4.93 9.53 -29.70
CA THR A 23 -4.27 10.47 -28.78
C THR A 23 -2.80 10.16 -28.56
N ALA A 24 -2.39 8.88 -28.51
CA ALA A 24 -1.00 8.47 -28.33
C ALA A 24 -0.07 9.05 -29.41
N ASN A 25 -0.55 9.18 -30.65
CA ASN A 25 0.23 9.77 -31.73
C ASN A 25 0.43 11.28 -31.56
N LEU A 26 -0.51 12.00 -30.94
CA LEU A 26 -0.37 13.42 -30.65
C LEU A 26 0.72 13.67 -29.60
N PHE A 27 0.76 12.83 -28.55
CA PHE A 27 1.78 12.94 -27.50
C PHE A 27 3.17 12.52 -27.95
N LYS A 28 3.31 11.76 -29.06
CA LYS A 28 4.63 11.38 -29.58
C LYS A 28 5.47 12.59 -30.01
N PHE A 29 4.82 13.67 -30.44
CA PHE A 29 5.45 14.94 -30.82
C PHE A 29 5.78 15.87 -29.63
N ALA A 30 5.48 15.45 -28.40
CA ALA A 30 5.92 16.16 -27.21
C ALA A 30 7.46 16.29 -27.22
N SER A 31 7.95 17.52 -27.09
CA SER A 31 9.37 17.85 -27.01
C SER A 31 10.07 17.06 -25.90
N TYR A 32 11.38 16.84 -26.05
CA TYR A 32 12.18 16.14 -25.04
C TYR A 32 12.02 16.74 -23.63
N GLU A 33 11.86 18.07 -23.56
CA GLU A 33 11.64 18.83 -22.33
C GLU A 33 10.35 18.47 -21.58
N LEU A 34 9.32 17.96 -22.29
CA LEU A 34 8.11 17.44 -21.65
C LEU A 34 8.31 16.05 -21.03
N LYS A 35 9.43 15.38 -21.34
CA LYS A 35 9.77 14.03 -20.85
C LYS A 35 10.83 14.06 -19.74
N THR A 36 11.48 15.20 -19.51
CA THR A 36 12.43 15.38 -18.40
C THR A 36 11.72 15.65 -17.08
N PRO A 37 12.28 15.23 -15.94
CA PRO A 37 11.71 15.52 -14.62
C PRO A 37 11.71 17.04 -14.35
N PHE A 38 10.68 17.53 -13.64
CA PHE A 38 10.58 18.93 -13.26
C PHE A 38 11.46 19.21 -12.03
N GLU A 39 12.49 20.04 -12.18
CA GLU A 39 13.38 20.46 -11.08
C GLU A 39 13.47 21.99 -11.02
N CYS A 40 12.33 22.67 -10.84
CA CYS A 40 12.24 24.15 -10.76
C CYS A 40 12.89 24.90 -11.94
N GLY A 41 12.94 24.29 -13.12
CA GLY A 41 13.55 24.86 -14.33
C GLY A 41 15.04 24.56 -14.51
N PHE A 42 15.64 23.73 -13.67
CA PHE A 42 17.03 23.27 -13.80
C PHE A 42 17.10 21.82 -14.29
N ASP A 43 18.27 21.43 -14.80
CA ASP A 43 18.56 20.03 -15.09
C ASP A 43 18.75 19.23 -13.79
N PRO A 44 18.29 17.97 -13.72
CA PRO A 44 18.40 17.17 -12.50
C PRO A 44 19.87 16.93 -12.14
N LEU A 45 20.28 17.42 -10.96
CA LEU A 45 21.66 17.31 -10.45
C LEU A 45 22.04 15.87 -10.04
N SER A 46 21.05 15.02 -9.78
CA SER A 46 21.26 13.65 -9.31
C SER A 46 20.31 12.67 -9.97
N ASN A 47 20.71 11.39 -9.99
CA ASN A 47 19.85 10.33 -10.48
C ASN A 47 18.63 10.19 -9.57
N MET A 48 17.44 10.05 -10.18
CA MET A 48 16.14 9.88 -9.49
C MET A 48 16.07 8.69 -8.52
N ARG A 49 17.05 7.77 -8.57
CA ARG A 49 17.14 6.59 -7.69
C ARG A 49 18.19 6.79 -6.60
N SER A 50 18.09 7.89 -5.87
CA SER A 50 18.86 8.05 -4.63
C SER A 50 18.35 7.06 -3.58
N PRO A 51 19.23 6.58 -2.67
CA PRO A 51 18.78 5.74 -1.57
C PRO A 51 17.79 6.54 -0.71
N MET A 52 16.59 6.00 -0.55
CA MET A 52 15.60 6.53 0.37
C MET A 52 16.13 6.46 1.81
N THR A 53 15.65 7.34 2.68
CA THR A 53 16.06 7.32 4.09
C THR A 53 15.66 6.00 4.73
N THR A 54 16.56 5.44 5.56
CA THR A 54 16.36 4.14 6.23
C THR A 54 15.10 4.11 7.11
N ARG A 55 14.61 5.27 7.55
CA ARG A 55 13.40 5.40 8.36
C ARG A 55 12.15 4.90 7.63
N PHE A 56 11.98 5.27 6.36
CA PHE A 56 10.84 4.79 5.57
C PHE A 56 10.88 3.28 5.36
N PHE A 57 12.08 2.71 5.22
CA PHE A 57 12.26 1.27 5.13
C PHE A 57 11.82 0.57 6.42
N ILE A 58 12.26 1.04 7.58
CA ILE A 58 11.88 0.47 8.88
C ILE A 58 10.37 0.54 9.09
N LEU A 59 9.75 1.68 8.77
CA LEU A 59 8.30 1.86 8.85
C LEU A 59 7.52 0.88 7.96
N THR A 60 8.05 0.60 6.77
CA THR A 60 7.44 -0.38 5.83
C THR A 60 7.52 -1.80 6.39
N VAL A 61 8.66 -2.18 6.97
CA VAL A 61 8.85 -3.51 7.58
C VAL A 61 7.94 -3.67 8.81
N LEU A 62 7.87 -2.65 9.65
CA LEU A 62 6.99 -2.60 10.83
C LEU A 62 5.52 -2.74 10.43
N PHE A 63 5.07 -1.99 9.42
CA PHE A 63 3.71 -2.11 8.89
C PHE A 63 3.41 -3.53 8.38
N LEU A 64 4.35 -4.16 7.68
CA LEU A 64 4.19 -5.53 7.19
C LEU A 64 4.02 -6.54 8.34
N ILE A 65 4.80 -6.40 9.41
CA ILE A 65 4.70 -7.28 10.59
C ILE A 65 3.33 -7.13 11.24
N PHE A 66 2.89 -5.90 11.52
CA PHE A 66 1.57 -5.66 12.11
C PHE A 66 0.42 -6.13 11.22
N ASP A 67 0.52 -5.99 9.90
CA ASP A 67 -0.51 -6.49 8.98
C ASP A 67 -0.66 -8.01 9.09
N VAL A 68 0.46 -8.74 9.13
CA VAL A 68 0.46 -10.20 9.34
C VAL A 68 -0.15 -10.58 10.70
N GLU A 69 0.16 -9.83 11.76
CA GLU A 69 -0.40 -10.06 13.10
C GLU A 69 -1.93 -9.84 13.14
N VAL A 70 -2.42 -8.80 12.46
CA VAL A 70 -3.86 -8.54 12.33
C VAL A 70 -4.55 -9.65 11.53
N VAL A 71 -3.90 -10.17 10.48
CA VAL A 71 -4.44 -11.30 9.72
C VAL A 71 -4.64 -12.53 10.61
N LEU A 72 -3.70 -12.79 11.54
CA LEU A 72 -3.82 -13.89 12.51
C LEU A 72 -4.95 -13.68 13.53
N LEU A 73 -5.38 -12.44 13.78
CA LEU A 73 -6.52 -12.15 14.66
C LEU A 73 -7.89 -12.44 14.02
N PHE A 74 -8.02 -12.39 12.69
CA PHE A 74 -9.34 -12.56 12.04
C PHE A 74 -10.07 -13.87 12.38
N PRO A 75 -9.42 -15.05 12.32
CA PRO A 75 -10.08 -16.30 12.68
C PRO A 75 -10.53 -16.31 14.14
N VAL A 76 -9.72 -15.75 15.03
CA VAL A 76 -10.04 -15.64 16.46
C VAL A 76 -11.32 -14.82 16.64
N LEU A 77 -11.40 -13.64 16.01
CA LEU A 77 -12.57 -12.76 16.10
C LEU A 77 -13.86 -13.45 15.64
N SER A 78 -13.80 -14.27 14.59
CA SER A 78 -14.96 -15.03 14.12
C SER A 78 -15.44 -16.07 15.13
N MET A 79 -14.51 -16.64 15.91
CA MET A 79 -14.79 -17.72 16.86
C MET A 79 -15.22 -17.22 18.24
N VAL A 80 -14.91 -15.98 18.63
CA VAL A 80 -15.20 -15.44 19.98
C VAL A 80 -16.65 -15.67 20.42
N SER A 81 -17.61 -15.62 19.49
CA SER A 81 -19.03 -15.87 19.78
C SER A 81 -19.36 -17.31 20.21
N PHE A 82 -18.54 -18.29 19.83
CA PHE A 82 -18.71 -19.71 20.14
C PHE A 82 -17.72 -20.22 21.20
N MET A 83 -16.81 -19.37 21.66
CA MET A 83 -15.73 -19.72 22.57
C MET A 83 -16.21 -19.77 24.02
N THR A 84 -16.34 -20.98 24.57
CA THR A 84 -16.71 -21.20 25.97
C THR A 84 -15.54 -21.69 26.83
N SER A 85 -14.45 -22.17 26.21
CA SER A 85 -13.35 -22.73 26.99
C SER A 85 -12.44 -21.63 27.56
N PRO A 86 -12.16 -21.64 28.88
CA PRO A 86 -11.33 -20.61 29.51
C PRO A 86 -9.89 -20.63 28.97
N LEU A 87 -9.41 -21.78 28.51
CA LEU A 87 -8.08 -21.93 27.91
C LEU A 87 -7.92 -21.10 26.63
N ILE A 88 -8.93 -21.07 25.75
CA ILE A 88 -8.83 -20.32 24.51
C ILE A 88 -8.96 -18.81 24.79
N ILE A 89 -9.79 -18.41 25.73
CA ILE A 89 -9.87 -17.00 26.15
C ILE A 89 -8.51 -16.52 26.68
N MET A 90 -7.85 -17.33 27.52
CA MET A 90 -6.52 -17.01 28.05
C MET A 90 -5.45 -16.93 26.95
N SER A 91 -5.48 -17.79 25.93
CA SER A 91 -4.50 -17.73 24.84
C SER A 91 -4.67 -16.48 23.98
N ILE A 92 -5.90 -16.04 23.73
CA ILE A 92 -6.20 -14.81 22.99
C ILE A 92 -5.70 -13.58 23.78
N ILE A 93 -5.97 -13.54 25.09
CA ILE A 93 -5.49 -12.45 25.96
C ILE A 93 -3.96 -12.40 25.94
N LEU A 94 -3.28 -13.55 26.09
CA LEU A 94 -1.82 -13.61 26.04
C LEU A 94 -1.28 -13.11 24.68
N PHE A 95 -1.91 -13.51 23.57
CA PHE A 95 -1.53 -13.04 22.24
C PHE A 95 -1.66 -11.51 22.12
N MET A 96 -2.78 -10.94 22.56
CA MET A 96 -2.99 -9.49 22.57
C MET A 96 -1.98 -8.73 23.45
N MET A 97 -1.58 -9.32 24.58
CA MET A 97 -0.57 -8.72 25.47
C MET A 97 0.81 -8.68 24.81
N VAL A 98 1.18 -9.71 24.06
CA VAL A 98 2.45 -9.74 23.29
C VAL A 98 2.46 -8.63 22.24
N LEU A 99 1.36 -8.46 21.47
CA LEU A 99 1.23 -7.39 20.49
C LEU A 99 1.38 -6.01 21.13
N LEU A 100 0.72 -5.78 22.26
CA LEU A 100 0.77 -4.52 22.98
C LEU A 100 2.19 -4.22 23.49
N ILE A 101 2.90 -5.22 24.04
CA ILE A 101 4.29 -5.07 24.48
C ILE A 101 5.21 -4.74 23.30
N GLY A 102 5.02 -5.39 22.14
CA GLY A 102 5.77 -5.09 20.92
C GLY A 102 5.59 -3.63 20.48
N LEU A 103 4.35 -3.14 20.45
CA LEU A 103 4.04 -1.75 20.09
C LEU A 103 4.59 -0.74 21.12
N LEU A 104 4.50 -1.03 22.42
CA LEU A 104 5.13 -0.20 23.45
C LEU A 104 6.66 -0.13 23.30
N TYR A 105 7.29 -1.25 22.96
CA TYR A 105 8.73 -1.32 22.72
C TYR A 105 9.12 -0.41 21.55
N GLU A 106 8.43 -0.49 20.41
CA GLU A 106 8.73 0.35 19.24
C GLU A 106 8.54 1.85 19.49
N MET A 107 7.51 2.22 20.26
CA MET A 107 7.31 3.61 20.68
C MET A 107 8.45 4.09 21.59
N TYR A 108 8.93 3.25 22.52
CA TYR A 108 10.03 3.61 23.41
C TYR A 108 11.34 3.90 22.65
N TYR A 109 11.61 3.18 21.55
CA TYR A 109 12.78 3.43 20.70
C TYR A 109 12.60 4.58 19.69
N GLY A 110 11.43 5.24 19.66
CA GLY A 110 11.19 6.39 18.78
C GLY A 110 11.19 6.03 17.29
N VAL A 111 10.97 4.76 16.93
CA VAL A 111 10.95 4.32 15.52
C VAL A 111 9.80 4.98 14.74
N LEU A 112 8.73 5.32 15.47
CA LEU A 112 7.52 5.97 14.95
C LEU A 112 7.66 7.50 14.85
N ASP A 113 8.72 8.09 15.41
CA ASP A 113 8.92 9.54 15.39
C ASP A 113 9.50 10.01 14.05
N TRP A 114 8.72 10.83 13.35
CA TRP A 114 9.10 11.37 12.04
C TRP A 114 10.12 12.51 12.15
N VAL A 115 10.02 13.27 13.25
CA VAL A 115 10.82 14.46 13.51
C VAL A 115 11.83 14.12 14.60
N LEU A 116 13.12 14.37 14.32
CA LEU A 116 14.10 14.43 15.40
C LEU A 116 13.79 15.69 16.22
N ASN A 117 13.24 15.50 17.42
CA ASN A 117 13.42 16.52 18.46
C ASN A 117 14.82 16.39 19.08
#